data_AF-A0A7C6NKI9-F1
#
_entry.id   AF-A0A7C6NKI9-F1
#
_cell.length_a   1.000
_cell.length_b   1.000
_cell.length_c   1.000
_cell.angle_alpha   90.00
_cell.angle_beta   90.00
_cell.angle_gamma   90.00
#
_symmetry.space_group_name_H-M   'P 1'
#
loop_
_entity.id
_entity.type
_entity.pdbx_description
1 polymer ?
#
loop_
_entity_poly.entity_id
_entity_poly.type
_entity_poly.pdbx_seq_one_letter_code
_entity_poly.pdbx_strand_id
1 'polypeptide(L)' 'MFQIGDVVKLKSGGPSMTVTQLGLTHSRVECAWFDPEGNLKTAFIHSKALQEV' A
#
# COMPACT_ATOMS: atom_id res chain seq x y z
N MET A 1 1.34 3.34 -12.72
CA MET A 1 2.58 3.00 -11.98
C MET A 1 2.45 3.77 -10.69
N PHE A 2 2.52 3.10 -9.53
CA PHE A 2 2.22 3.76 -8.27
C PHE A 2 3.26 4.83 -7.92
N GLN A 3 2.80 5.88 -7.25
CA GLN A 3 3.55 7.02 -6.77
C GLN A 3 3.33 7.21 -5.26
N ILE A 4 4.27 7.87 -4.59
CA ILE A 4 4.12 8.22 -3.18
C ILE A 4 2.91 9.16 -3.05
N GLY A 5 2.00 8.85 -2.13
CA GLY A 5 0.75 9.57 -1.92
C GLY A 5 -0.47 8.91 -2.57
N ASP A 6 -0.29 7.94 -3.47
CA ASP A 6 -1.43 7.22 -4.05
C ASP A 6 -2.19 6.45 -2.97
N VAL A 7 -3.53 6.50 -3.04
CA VAL A 7 -4.41 5.66 -2.23
C VAL A 7 -4.67 4.36 -2.97
N VAL A 8 -4.27 3.25 -2.36
CA VAL A 8 -4.29 1.92 -2.93
C VAL A 8 -4.97 0.92 -2.00
N LYS A 9 -5.35 -0.23 -2.54
CA LYS A 9 -5.90 -1.35 -1.78
C LYS A 9 -5.43 -2.69 -2.36
N LEU A 10 -5.40 -3.75 -1.56
CA LEU A 10 -5.19 -5.09 -2.10
C LEU A 10 -6.36 -5.50 -2.99
N LYS A 11 -6.08 -6.14 -4.11
CA LYS A 11 -7.11 -6.70 -5.01
C LYS A 11 -8.01 -7.73 -4.33
N SER A 12 -7.53 -8.37 -3.27
CA SER A 12 -8.30 -9.31 -2.44
C SER A 12 -9.22 -8.63 -1.43
N GLY A 13 -9.13 -7.31 -1.24
CA GLY A 13 -9.91 -6.57 -0.23
C GLY A 13 -9.04 -5.88 0.83
N GLY A 14 -9.63 -5.54 1.98
CA GLY A 14 -8.91 -4.87 3.07
C GLY A 14 -9.03 -3.34 3.12
N PRO A 15 -8.23 -2.66 3.95
CA PRO A 15 -8.30 -1.22 4.13
C PRO A 15 -7.70 -0.46 2.94
N SER A 16 -8.11 0.79 2.77
CA SER A 16 -7.37 1.74 1.93
C SER A 16 -6.04 2.07 2.60
N MET A 17 -4.97 2.08 1.82
CA MET A 17 -3.60 2.33 2.26
C MET A 17 -3.01 3.44 1.41
N THR A 18 -2.02 4.16 1.94
CA THR A 18 -1.27 5.17 1.20
C THR A 18 0.11 4.63 0.84
N VAL A 19 0.55 4.83 -0.39
CA VAL A 19 1.92 4.50 -0.79
C VAL A 19 2.88 5.49 -0.14
N THR A 20 3.80 5.00 0.70
CA THR A 20 4.78 5.83 1.43
C THR A 20 6.18 5.74 0.85
N GLN A 21 6.50 4.62 0.19
CA GLN A 21 7.81 4.39 -0.42
C GLN A 21 7.70 3.52 -1.67
N LEU A 22 8.48 3.85 -2.69
CA LEU A 22 8.68 2.98 -3.85
C LEU A 22 9.88 2.06 -3.60
N GLY A 23 9.68 0.75 -3.68
CA GLY A 23 10.77 -0.21 -3.55
C GLY A 23 11.66 -0.21 -4.79
N LEU A 24 12.98 -0.16 -4.57
CA LEU A 24 13.97 -0.18 -5.65
C LEU A 24 14.11 -1.55 -6.32
N THR A 25 13.64 -2.63 -5.66
CA THR A 25 13.75 -4.00 -6.14
C THR A 25 12.42 -4.76 -6.04
N HIS A 26 12.26 -5.76 -6.91
CA HIS A 26 11.17 -6.74 -6.88
C HIS A 26 9.75 -6.15 -7.01
N SER A 27 9.62 -4.94 -7.59
CA SER A 27 8.35 -4.28 -7.87
C SER A 27 7.42 -4.17 -6.66
N ARG A 28 8.00 -3.97 -5.47
CA ARG A 28 7.24 -3.75 -4.23
C ARG A 28 7.13 -2.26 -3.93
N VAL A 29 6.06 -1.88 -3.25
CA VAL A 29 5.87 -0.55 -2.67
C VAL A 29 5.54 -0.70 -1.20
N GLU A 30 6.02 0.21 -0.37
CA GLU A 30 5.57 0.29 1.01
C GLU A 30 4.23 1.01 1.05
N CYS A 31 3.28 0.43 1.76
CA CYS A 31 1.97 1.00 2.01
C CYS A 31 1.79 1.20 3.51
N ALA A 32 1.13 2.29 3.90
CA ALA A 32 0.75 2.57 5.28
C ALA A 32 -0.76 2.73 5.42
N TRP A 33 -1.34 2.24 6.52
CA TRP A 33 -2.74 2.42 6.86
C TRP A 33 -2.94 2.39 8.37
N PHE A 34 -4.09 2.89 8.82
CA PHE A 34 -4.52 2.75 10.19
C PHE A 34 -5.44 1.52 10.32
N ASP A 35 -5.19 0.68 11.31
CA ASP A 35 -6.13 -0.37 11.68
C ASP A 35 -7.37 0.22 12.39
N PRO A 36 -8.42 -0.57 12.66
CA PRO A 36 -9.63 -0.08 13.32
C PRO A 36 -9.42 0.51 14.73
N GLU A 37 -8.29 0.19 15.37
CA GLU A 37 -7.92 0.72 16.68
C GLU A 37 -7.14 2.05 16.58
N GLY A 38 -6.86 2.51 15.34
CA GLY A 38 -6.12 3.73 15.07
C GLY A 38 -4.60 3.54 15.12
N ASN A 39 -4.10 2.31 15.16
CA ASN A 39 -2.66 2.06 15.13
C ASN A 39 -2.15 2.11 13.69
N LEU A 40 -1.01 2.78 13.48
CA LEU A 40 -0.33 2.79 12.19
C LEU A 40 0.26 1.41 11.89
N LYS A 41 -0.01 0.89 10.70
CA LYS A 41 0.58 -0.33 10.13
C LYS A 41 1.27 0.00 8.82
N THR A 42 2.35 -0.73 8.52
CA THR A 42 3.04 -0.64 7.24
C THR A 42 3.33 -2.04 6.70
N ALA A 43 3.41 -2.16 5.38
CA ALA A 43 3.85 -3.39 4.71
C ALA A 43 4.43 -3.11 3.33
N PHE A 44 5.47 -3.87 2.96
CA PHE A 44 5.93 -3.95 1.58
C PHE A 44 5.08 -4.94 0.79
N ILE A 45 4.32 -4.43 -0.17
CA ILE A 45 3.38 -5.20 -0.97
C ILE A 45 3.85 -5.19 -2.42
N HIS A 46 3.76 -6.34 -3.10
CA HIS A 46 4.06 -6.41 -4.53
C HIS A 46 3.03 -5.60 -5.31
N SER A 47 3.47 -4.66 -6.15
CA SER A 47 2.62 -3.74 -6.93
C SER A 47 1.49 -4.45 -7.67
N LYS A 48 1.73 -5.62 -8.27
CA LYS A 48 0.67 -6.39 -8.96
C LYS A 48 -0.49 -6.84 -8.06
N ALA A 49 -0.33 -6.88 -6.74
CA ALA A 49 -1.39 -7.21 -5.79
C ALA A 49 -2.26 -6.00 -5.40
N LEU A 50 -1.86 -4.78 -5.81
CA LEU A 50 -2.54 -3.53 -5.49
C LEU A 50 -3.39 -3.02 -6.66
N GLN A 51 -4.40 -2.23 -6.33
CA GLN A 51 -5.18 -1.39 -7.25
C GLN A 51 -5.35 0.00 -6.63
N GLU A 52 -5.41 1.02 -7.47
CA GLU A 52 -5.79 2.39 -7.06
C GLU A 52 -7.28 2.41 -6.66
N VAL A 53 -7.63 3.29 -5.73
CA VAL A 53 -9.00 3.44 -5.18
C VAL A 53 -9.69 4.62 -5.82
#